data_AF-A0A822E4Q0-F1
#
_entry.id   AF-A0A822E4Q0-F1
#
_cell.length_a   1.000
_cell.length_b   1.000
_cell.length_c   1.000
_cell.angle_alpha   90.00
_cell.angle_beta   90.00
_cell.angle_gamma   90.00
#
_symmetry.space_group_name_H-M   'P 1'
#
loop_
_entity.id
_entity.type
_entity.pdbx_description
1 polymer ?
#
loop_
_entity_poly.entity_id
_entity_poly.type
_entity_poly.pdbx_seq_one_letter_code
_entity_poly.pdbx_strand_id
1 'polypeptide(L)'
;EWKSSATNGTVVDGGNGEGNGAHQLHFPRDVIIDRESDSLIISDYENKRVVRWPRRNGTRGETIISDIACVGLTMDDNGFLYVADAEIHAVRRYKIGDTKGTVAAGGNGKGTRLDQDDNQIGCL
;
A
#
# COMPACT_ATOMS: atom_id res chain seq x y z
N GLU A 1 0.00 19.24 -4.04
CA GLU A 1 -1.19 19.61 -4.86
C GLU A 1 -0.75 20.64 -5.91
N TRP A 2 -0.86 20.34 -7.20
CA TRP A 2 -0.59 21.33 -8.25
C TRP A 2 -1.86 22.16 -8.46
N LYS A 3 -1.87 23.42 -8.03
CA LYS A 3 -2.85 24.39 -8.55
C LYS A 3 -2.52 24.67 -10.01
N SER A 4 -3.51 24.97 -10.84
CA SER A 4 -3.38 25.15 -12.30
C SER A 4 -2.47 26.31 -12.76
N SER A 5 -1.77 26.98 -11.84
CA SER A 5 -0.71 27.96 -12.08
C SER A 5 0.51 27.77 -11.18
N ALA A 6 0.61 26.66 -10.45
CA ALA A 6 1.75 26.35 -9.61
C ALA A 6 2.92 25.93 -10.50
N THR A 7 4.08 26.54 -10.31
CA THR A 7 5.34 26.16 -10.98
C THR A 7 6.20 25.23 -10.13
N ASN A 8 5.83 25.03 -8.86
CA ASN A 8 6.49 24.13 -7.91
C ASN A 8 5.49 23.14 -7.33
N GLY A 9 5.90 21.88 -7.22
CA GLY A 9 5.18 20.87 -6.45
C GLY A 9 5.29 21.16 -4.96
N THR A 10 4.19 21.05 -4.23
CA THR A 10 4.22 21.01 -2.76
C THR A 10 4.40 19.57 -2.30
N VAL A 11 5.36 19.34 -1.42
CA VAL A 11 5.39 18.10 -0.63
C VAL A 11 4.17 18.15 0.27
N VAL A 12 3.20 17.30 -0.02
CA VAL A 12 1.99 17.14 0.79
C VAL A 12 2.21 16.07 1.85
N ASP A 13 3.00 15.05 1.50
CA ASP A 13 3.15 13.83 2.29
C ASP A 13 4.64 13.44 2.31
N GLY A 14 5.20 13.20 3.51
CA GLY A 14 6.64 13.00 3.71
C GLY A 14 7.47 14.29 3.71
N GLY A 15 8.78 14.19 3.45
CA GLY A 15 9.69 15.36 3.32
C GLY A 15 10.47 15.78 4.58
N ASN A 16 10.30 15.07 5.70
CA ASN A 16 11.02 15.34 6.95
C ASN A 16 12.26 14.45 7.13
N GLY A 17 12.95 14.14 6.02
CA GLY A 17 14.00 13.14 6.00
C GLY A 17 13.50 11.70 6.14
N GLU A 18 14.42 10.75 6.02
CA GLU A 18 14.14 9.34 6.19
C GLU A 18 13.88 8.98 7.67
N GLY A 19 12.97 8.05 7.91
CA GLY A 19 12.69 7.54 9.25
C GLY A 19 11.35 6.85 9.36
N ASN A 20 11.04 6.35 10.56
CA ASN A 20 9.82 5.59 10.85
C ASN A 20 8.74 6.41 11.59
N GLY A 21 8.98 7.70 11.81
CA GLY A 21 8.00 8.60 12.41
C GLY A 21 6.72 8.71 11.57
N ALA A 22 5.64 9.17 12.20
CA ALA A 22 4.34 9.35 11.53
C ALA A 22 4.38 10.38 10.39
N HIS A 23 5.46 11.18 10.30
CA HIS A 23 5.65 12.21 9.29
C HIS A 23 6.84 11.92 8.36
N GLN A 24 7.33 10.67 8.36
CA GLN A 24 8.51 10.21 7.62
C GLN A 24 8.20 8.93 6.84
N LEU A 25 8.98 8.71 5.79
CA LEU A 25 8.99 7.50 4.96
C LEU A 25 10.46 7.05 4.84
N HIS A 26 10.68 5.78 4.51
CA HIS A 26 12.01 5.20 4.33
C HIS A 26 12.01 4.27 3.11
N PHE A 27 12.62 4.75 2.01
CA PHE A 27 12.65 4.09 0.70
C PHE A 27 11.28 3.59 0.22
N PRO A 28 10.29 4.48 0.05
CA PRO A 28 8.99 4.07 -0.46
C PRO A 28 9.12 3.50 -1.88
N ARG A 29 8.38 2.43 -2.18
CA ARG A 29 8.47 1.69 -3.46
C ARG A 29 7.33 1.97 -4.44
N ASP A 30 6.14 2.23 -3.91
CA ASP A 30 4.92 2.38 -4.70
C ASP A 30 3.90 3.27 -3.99
N VAL A 31 2.97 3.84 -4.74
CA VAL A 31 1.87 4.67 -4.23
C VAL A 31 0.62 4.56 -5.11
N ILE A 32 -0.53 4.40 -4.47
CA ILE A 32 -1.84 4.43 -5.13
C ILE A 32 -2.76 5.45 -4.45
N ILE A 33 -3.89 5.76 -5.11
CA ILE A 33 -4.92 6.64 -4.56
C ILE A 33 -6.11 5.80 -4.12
N ASP A 34 -6.47 5.90 -2.85
CA ASP A 34 -7.78 5.50 -2.35
C ASP A 34 -8.76 6.66 -2.60
N ARG A 35 -9.67 6.46 -3.56
CA ARG A 35 -10.66 7.49 -3.95
C ARG A 35 -11.80 7.63 -2.95
N GLU A 36 -12.10 6.58 -2.17
CA GLU A 36 -13.17 6.65 -1.18
C GLU A 36 -12.76 7.51 0.01
N SER A 37 -11.52 7.33 0.49
CA SER A 37 -10.99 8.12 1.62
C SER A 37 -10.20 9.37 1.22
N ASP A 38 -10.10 9.68 -0.08
CA ASP A 38 -9.26 10.75 -0.68
C ASP A 38 -7.82 10.75 -0.10
N SER A 39 -7.21 9.57 -0.04
CA SER A 39 -5.91 9.34 0.59
C SER A 39 -4.91 8.70 -0.39
N LEU A 40 -3.62 8.94 -0.17
CA LEU A 40 -2.54 8.14 -0.74
C LEU A 40 -2.33 6.90 0.10
N ILE A 41 -2.11 5.77 -0.54
CA ILE A 41 -1.63 4.54 0.10
C ILE A 41 -0.21 4.31 -0.40
N ILE A 42 0.76 4.35 0.50
CA ILE A 42 2.18 4.35 0.17
C ILE A 42 2.83 3.10 0.76
N SER A 43 3.60 2.42 -0.08
CA SER A 43 4.45 1.30 0.28
C SER A 43 5.74 1.82 0.89
N ASP A 44 5.88 1.76 2.22
CA ASP A 44 7.03 2.25 2.97
C ASP A 44 7.98 1.08 3.30
N TYR A 45 8.77 0.69 2.29
CA TYR A 45 9.42 -0.62 2.19
C TYR A 45 10.45 -0.89 3.29
N GLU A 46 11.39 0.03 3.54
CA GLU A 46 12.42 -0.21 4.57
C GLU A 46 11.88 -0.09 5.99
N ASN A 47 10.73 0.60 6.17
CA ASN A 47 9.99 0.59 7.43
C ASN A 47 9.05 -0.63 7.55
N LYS A 48 9.03 -1.52 6.56
CA LYS A 48 8.18 -2.74 6.49
C LYS A 48 6.70 -2.48 6.75
N ARG A 49 6.16 -1.42 6.16
CA ARG A 49 4.76 -1.02 6.38
C ARG A 49 4.10 -0.46 5.14
N VAL A 50 2.78 -0.45 5.14
CA VAL A 50 1.96 0.36 4.23
C VAL A 50 1.30 1.45 5.06
N VAL A 51 1.41 2.69 4.59
CA VAL A 51 0.84 3.86 5.24
C VAL A 51 -0.25 4.50 4.39
N ARG A 52 -1.31 4.97 5.04
CA ARG A 52 -2.33 5.84 4.45
C ARG A 52 -2.03 7.28 4.81
N TRP A 53 -2.12 8.18 3.84
CA TRP A 53 -1.90 9.60 4.03
C TRP A 53 -3.02 10.44 3.39
N PRO A 54 -3.67 11.36 4.11
CA PRO A 54 -4.72 12.20 3.52
C PRO A 54 -4.14 13.14 2.46
N ARG A 55 -4.71 13.17 1.25
CA ARG A 55 -4.21 14.03 0.15
C ARG A 55 -4.38 15.52 0.42
N ARG A 56 -5.26 15.87 1.35
CA ARG A 56 -5.62 17.24 1.71
C ARG A 56 -5.58 17.39 3.22
N ASN A 57 -4.90 18.43 3.68
CA ASN A 57 -4.78 18.80 5.11
C ASN A 57 -4.25 17.67 6.02
N GLY A 58 -3.60 16.64 5.45
CA GLY A 58 -2.93 15.58 6.20
C GLY A 58 -1.57 16.07 6.72
N THR A 59 -1.28 15.84 7.99
CA THR A 59 0.02 16.20 8.61
C THR A 59 0.83 14.99 9.04
N ARG A 60 0.25 13.79 8.93
CA ARG A 60 0.88 12.52 9.30
C ARG A 60 0.26 11.35 8.53
N GLY A 61 1.09 10.36 8.24
CA GLY A 61 0.68 9.04 7.79
C GLY A 61 0.23 8.15 8.94
N GLU A 62 -0.69 7.26 8.62
CA GLU A 62 -1.19 6.20 9.49
C GLU A 62 -0.73 4.85 8.96
N THR A 63 -0.04 4.06 9.77
CA THR A 63 0.28 2.68 9.41
C THR A 63 -1.01 1.87 9.35
N ILE A 64 -1.36 1.35 8.17
CA ILE A 64 -2.54 0.51 7.97
C ILE A 64 -2.19 -0.97 7.85
N ILE A 65 -0.95 -1.30 7.47
CA ILE A 65 -0.41 -2.67 7.45
C ILE A 65 1.03 -2.63 7.95
N SER A 66 1.38 -3.48 8.91
CA SER A 66 2.75 -3.67 9.41
C SER A 66 3.34 -5.00 8.95
N ASP A 67 4.64 -5.17 9.16
CA ASP A 67 5.38 -6.42 8.93
C ASP A 67 5.18 -6.95 7.51
N ILE A 68 5.44 -6.08 6.54
CA ILE A 68 5.29 -6.36 5.12
C ILE A 68 6.42 -5.76 4.31
N ALA A 69 7.09 -6.57 3.49
CA ALA A 69 8.05 -6.10 2.50
C ALA A 69 7.31 -5.76 1.20
N CYS A 70 6.45 -4.74 1.28
CA CYS A 70 5.61 -4.31 0.18
C CYS A 70 6.47 -3.73 -0.95
N VAL A 71 6.37 -4.30 -2.15
CA VAL A 71 7.04 -3.78 -3.35
C VAL A 71 6.08 -3.26 -4.40
N GLY A 72 4.79 -3.58 -4.27
CA GLY A 72 3.75 -3.12 -5.19
C GLY A 72 2.37 -3.13 -4.54
N LEU A 73 1.54 -2.16 -4.93
CA LEU A 73 0.21 -1.92 -4.42
C LEU A 73 -0.80 -1.81 -5.57
N THR A 74 -1.97 -2.39 -5.40
CA THR A 74 -3.15 -2.07 -6.23
C THR A 74 -4.42 -2.20 -5.41
N MET A 75 -5.50 -1.59 -5.87
CA MET A 75 -6.80 -1.63 -5.19
C MET A 75 -7.90 -1.91 -6.20
N ASP A 76 -8.85 -2.76 -5.84
CA ASP A 76 -10.03 -3.03 -6.67
C ASP A 76 -11.15 -2.01 -6.41
N ASP A 77 -12.21 -2.09 -7.22
CA ASP A 77 -13.37 -1.20 -7.10
C ASP A 77 -14.21 -1.45 -5.83
N ASN A 78 -13.96 -2.53 -5.10
CA ASN A 78 -14.60 -2.83 -3.81
C ASN A 78 -13.77 -2.34 -2.61
N GLY A 79 -12.64 -1.66 -2.85
CA GLY A 79 -11.74 -1.15 -1.82
C GLY A 79 -10.84 -2.22 -1.18
N PHE A 80 -10.66 -3.39 -1.81
CA PHE A 80 -9.65 -4.35 -1.36
C PHE A 80 -8.26 -3.93 -1.84
N LEU A 81 -7.33 -3.85 -0.90
CA LEU A 81 -5.93 -3.57 -1.15
C LEU A 81 -5.17 -4.88 -1.40
N TYR A 82 -4.49 -4.95 -2.54
CA TYR A 82 -3.61 -6.05 -2.92
C TYR A 82 -2.17 -5.58 -2.77
N VAL A 83 -1.39 -6.36 -2.02
CA VAL A 83 -0.01 -6.04 -1.68
C VAL A 83 0.90 -7.17 -2.12
N ALA A 84 1.87 -6.85 -2.98
CA ALA A 84 2.94 -7.76 -3.33
C ALA A 84 3.99 -7.77 -2.20
N ASP A 85 4.03 -8.86 -1.45
CA ASP A 85 4.98 -9.05 -0.36
C ASP A 85 6.20 -9.85 -0.82
N ALA A 86 7.33 -9.17 -0.88
CA ALA A 86 8.58 -9.76 -1.34
C ALA A 86 9.17 -10.80 -0.38
N GLU A 87 8.87 -10.72 0.92
CA GLU A 87 9.42 -11.63 1.93
C GLU A 87 8.79 -13.02 1.87
N ILE A 88 7.47 -13.07 1.63
CA ILE A 88 6.73 -14.35 1.59
C ILE A 88 6.42 -14.83 0.16
N HIS A 89 6.89 -14.09 -0.86
CA HIS A 89 6.69 -14.41 -2.27
C HIS A 89 5.21 -14.60 -2.64
N ALA A 90 4.35 -13.70 -2.14
CA ALA A 90 2.91 -13.78 -2.34
C ALA A 90 2.27 -12.39 -2.48
N VAL A 91 1.11 -12.36 -3.12
CA VAL A 91 0.20 -11.22 -3.09
C VAL A 91 -0.81 -11.46 -1.99
N ARG A 92 -0.88 -10.53 -1.04
CA ARG A 92 -1.84 -10.52 0.06
C ARG A 92 -2.96 -9.54 -0.25
N ARG A 93 -4.22 -9.93 -0.03
CA ARG A 93 -5.39 -9.07 -0.12
C ARG A 93 -5.85 -8.66 1.28
N TYR A 94 -6.16 -7.39 1.46
CA TYR A 94 -6.64 -6.78 2.69
C TYR A 94 -7.91 -6.01 2.41
N LYS A 95 -8.88 -6.07 3.33
CA LYS A 95 -9.89 -5.01 3.41
C LYS A 95 -9.25 -3.81 4.11
N ILE A 96 -9.49 -2.60 3.62
CA ILE A 96 -8.96 -1.40 4.29
C ILE A 96 -9.46 -1.34 5.73
N GLY A 97 -8.53 -1.22 6.69
CA GLY A 97 -8.79 -1.25 8.12
C GLY A 97 -8.54 -2.62 8.78
N ASP A 98 -8.42 -3.70 8.01
CA ASP A 98 -8.02 -4.99 8.53
C ASP A 98 -6.51 -5.04 8.77
N THR A 99 -6.11 -5.59 9.91
CA THR A 99 -4.69 -5.78 10.27
C THR A 99 -4.11 -7.09 9.75
N LYS A 100 -4.93 -7.98 9.18
CA LYS A 100 -4.52 -9.29 8.66
C LYS A 100 -5.08 -9.49 7.25
N GLY A 101 -4.19 -9.74 6.30
CA GLY A 101 -4.54 -10.04 4.91
C GLY A 101 -4.62 -11.55 4.65
N THR A 102 -5.31 -11.92 3.59
CA THR A 102 -5.35 -13.29 3.06
C THR A 102 -4.45 -13.42 1.84
N VAL A 103 -3.81 -14.57 1.63
CA VAL A 103 -3.09 -14.81 0.36
C VAL A 103 -4.11 -14.82 -0.78
N ALA A 104 -3.88 -13.98 -1.79
CA ALA A 104 -4.71 -13.90 -2.99
C ALA A 104 -4.04 -14.60 -4.18
N ALA A 105 -2.70 -14.59 -4.22
CA ALA A 105 -1.91 -15.29 -5.23
C ALA A 105 -0.50 -15.58 -4.70
N GLY A 106 0.14 -16.67 -5.15
CA GLY A 106 1.49 -17.07 -4.74
C GLY A 106 1.56 -17.81 -3.40
N GLY A 107 2.74 -17.89 -2.79
CA GLY A 107 2.96 -18.59 -1.50
C GLY A 107 3.65 -19.97 -1.57
N ASN A 108 3.94 -20.49 -2.77
CA ASN A 108 4.57 -21.80 -2.98
C ASN A 108 6.07 -21.73 -3.39
N GLY A 109 6.73 -20.59 -3.18
CA GLY A 109 8.12 -20.36 -3.61
C GLY A 109 8.28 -20.12 -5.12
N LYS A 110 9.52 -20.00 -5.61
CA LYS A 110 9.81 -19.78 -7.05
C LYS A 110 9.34 -20.98 -7.88
N GLY A 111 8.32 -20.79 -8.72
CA GLY A 111 7.81 -21.81 -9.65
C GLY A 111 7.06 -21.19 -10.83
N THR A 112 6.91 -21.95 -11.92
CA THR A 112 6.24 -21.54 -13.17
C THR A 112 4.79 -22.05 -13.28
N ARG A 113 4.16 -22.45 -12.17
CA ARG A 113 2.82 -23.03 -12.18
C ARG A 113 1.71 -21.99 -11.96
N LEU A 114 0.58 -22.29 -12.58
CA LEU A 114 -0.67 -21.50 -12.62
C LEU A 114 -1.50 -21.57 -11.34
N ASP A 115 -0.98 -22.12 -10.23
CA ASP A 115 -1.66 -22.21 -8.93
C ASP A 115 -1.66 -20.87 -8.18
N GLN A 116 -1.80 -19.77 -8.91
CA GLN A 116 -1.88 -18.40 -8.41
C GLN A 116 -3.33 -17.89 -8.23
N ASP A 117 -4.34 -18.68 -8.59
CA ASP A 117 -5.78 -18.34 -8.51
C ASP A 117 -6.55 -19.27 -7.56
N ASP A 118 -6.26 -19.28 -6.26
CA ASP A 118 -7.19 -19.92 -5.30
C ASP A 118 -8.24 -18.91 -4.82
N ASN A 119 -9.05 -18.44 -5.77
CA ASN A 119 -10.25 -17.67 -5.49
C ASN A 119 -11.45 -18.62 -5.34
N GLN A 120 -11.45 -19.43 -4.27
CA GLN A 120 -12.69 -20.05 -3.80
C GLN A 120 -13.30 -19.18 -2.70
N ILE A 121 -13.91 -18.08 -3.11
CA ILE A 121 -14.98 -17.43 -2.35
C ILE A 121 -16.17 -17.36 -3.30
N GLY A 122 -17.11 -18.26 -3.05
CA GLY A 122 -18.26 -18.50 -3.89
C GLY A 122 -19.09 -17.24 -4.12
N CYS A 123 -19.46 -17.02 -5.37
CA CYS A 123 -20.74 -16.40 -5.68
C CYS A 123 -21.85 -17.38 -5.28
N LEU A 124 -22.60 -17.02 -4.24
CA LEU A 124 -24.01 -17.40 -4.06
C LEU A 124 -24.79 -16.11 -3.74
#